data_AF-A0A956KTN9-F1
#
_entry.id   AF-A0A956KTN9-F1
#
_cell.length_a   1.000
_cell.length_b   1.000
_cell.length_c   1.000
_cell.angle_alpha   90.00
_cell.angle_beta   90.00
_cell.angle_gamma   90.00
#
_symmetry.space_group_name_H-M   'P 1'
#
loop_
_entity.id
_entity.type
_entity.pdbx_description
1 polymer ?
#
loop_
_entity_poly.entity_id
_entity_poly.type
_entity_poly.pdbx_seq_one_letter_code
_entity_poly.pdbx_strand_id
1 'polypeptide(L)'
;MAASLSYRQATVLIALCRQYVRDGRPVASAILCKEQGLDWSSATIRAELGSLERAGLVHKPHAASGRVPTPEGWRVFVDQLPRGAARPEHQRLLDVGISDGDPRRGLRATARVLSELAGCVAIGFVGEARPGVIRAVELLPLAGAGSGRARVLVMLALEDGGSSVRTVELDRAVLDDAGQLRRGQLERISGALRELTVGRSLDDSRVALRELLAAQQERVDRSVAEALRIG
;
A
#
# COMPACT_ATOMS: atom_id res chain seq x y z
N MET A 1 -25.37 7.99 16.52
CA MET A 1 -26.10 9.24 16.22
C MET A 1 -25.25 10.41 16.69
N ALA A 2 -24.73 11.24 15.78
CA ALA A 2 -24.08 12.48 16.19
C ALA A 2 -25.15 13.41 16.76
N ALA A 3 -24.96 13.88 18.01
CA ALA A 3 -25.80 14.93 18.55
C ALA A 3 -25.73 16.13 17.59
N SER A 4 -26.88 16.64 17.14
CA SER A 4 -26.93 17.82 16.28
C SER A 4 -26.47 19.03 17.08
N LEU A 5 -25.16 19.33 17.04
CA LEU A 5 -24.60 20.49 17.69
C LEU A 5 -25.08 21.76 16.99
N SER A 6 -25.39 22.79 17.77
CA SER A 6 -25.59 24.11 17.18
C SER A 6 -24.28 24.61 16.56
N TYR A 7 -24.37 25.52 15.59
CA TYR A 7 -23.21 26.18 15.00
C TYR A 7 -22.25 26.70 16.09
N ARG A 8 -22.81 27.35 17.12
CA ARG A 8 -22.04 27.88 18.25
C ARG A 8 -21.31 26.80 19.03
N GLN A 9 -22.00 25.70 19.36
CA GLN A 9 -21.42 24.58 20.09
C GLN A 9 -20.30 23.90 19.30
N ALA A 10 -20.50 23.71 17.99
CA ALA A 10 -19.46 23.20 17.10
C ALA A 10 -18.24 24.13 17.07
N THR A 11 -18.44 25.45 16.91
CA THR A 11 -17.33 26.43 16.92
C THR A 11 -16.57 26.43 18.24
N VAL A 12 -17.26 26.41 19.39
CA VAL A 12 -16.62 26.34 20.71
C VAL A 12 -15.84 25.03 20.89
N LEU A 13 -16.39 23.90 20.44
CA LEU A 13 -15.71 22.60 20.51
C LEU A 13 -14.44 22.59 19.65
N ILE A 14 -14.51 23.07 18.40
CA ILE A 14 -13.34 23.19 17.50
C ILE A 14 -12.25 24.05 18.15
N ALA A 15 -12.61 25.21 18.67
CA ALA A 15 -11.67 26.13 19.32
C ALA A 15 -11.00 25.48 20.54
N LEU A 16 -11.80 24.81 21.39
CA LEU A 16 -11.28 24.08 22.53
C LEU A 16 -10.29 22.99 22.12
N CYS A 17 -10.64 22.16 21.13
CA CYS A 17 -9.74 21.12 20.63
C CYS A 17 -8.44 21.70 20.08
N ARG A 18 -8.50 22.78 19.29
CA ARG A 18 -7.31 23.47 18.75
C ARG A 18 -6.40 24.02 19.85
N GLN A 19 -6.97 24.70 20.85
CA GLN A 19 -6.19 25.18 21.98
C GLN A 19 -5.54 24.03 22.76
N TYR A 20 -6.27 22.93 22.94
CA TYR A 20 -5.75 21.76 23.65
C TYR A 20 -4.62 21.06 22.88
N VAL A 21 -4.71 20.95 21.55
CA VAL A 21 -3.60 20.44 20.71
C VAL A 21 -2.34 21.31 20.87
N ARG A 22 -2.50 22.63 20.98
CA ARG A 22 -1.40 23.58 21.08
C ARG A 22 -0.65 23.48 22.40
N ASP A 23 -1.37 23.40 23.52
CA ASP A 23 -0.79 23.57 24.86
C ASP A 23 -0.83 22.32 25.74
N GLY A 24 -1.66 21.32 25.41
CA GLY A 24 -1.88 20.11 26.21
C GLY A 24 -2.52 20.37 27.59
N ARG A 25 -3.11 21.54 27.81
CA ARG A 25 -3.65 21.98 29.11
C ARG A 25 -5.17 22.15 29.09
N PRO A 26 -5.86 21.91 30.22
CA PRO A 26 -7.30 22.18 30.33
C PRO A 26 -7.68 23.61 29.93
N VAL A 27 -8.68 23.75 29.06
CA VAL A 27 -9.00 25.02 28.40
C VAL A 27 -10.13 25.74 29.13
N ALA A 28 -9.86 26.96 29.60
CA ALA A 28 -10.85 27.81 30.25
C ALA A 28 -11.57 28.71 29.24
N SER A 29 -12.81 29.11 29.53
CA SER A 29 -13.60 30.01 28.66
C SER A 29 -12.91 31.35 28.41
N ALA A 30 -12.15 31.86 29.39
CA ALA A 30 -11.38 33.09 29.25
C ALA A 30 -10.21 32.98 28.25
N ILE A 31 -9.68 31.78 28.03
CA ILE A 31 -8.63 31.54 27.02
C ILE A 31 -9.28 31.56 25.62
N LEU A 32 -10.43 30.90 25.47
CA LEU A 32 -11.17 30.85 24.21
C LEU A 32 -11.71 32.22 23.75
N CYS A 33 -12.08 33.11 24.67
CA CYS A 33 -12.46 34.49 24.31
C CYS A 33 -11.35 35.28 23.60
N LYS A 34 -10.08 34.85 23.71
CA LYS A 34 -8.94 35.51 23.07
C LYS A 34 -8.59 34.89 21.72
N GLU A 35 -9.21 33.77 21.35
CA GLU A 35 -8.97 33.16 20.03
C GLU A 35 -9.71 33.93 18.93
N GLN A 36 -9.05 34.09 17.78
CA GLN A 36 -9.65 34.75 16.62
C GLN A 36 -10.83 33.91 16.08
N GLY A 37 -11.98 34.55 15.87
CA GLY A 37 -13.20 33.91 15.34
C GLY A 37 -14.24 33.52 16.39
N LEU A 38 -14.05 33.89 17.67
CA LEU A 38 -15.03 33.72 18.74
C LEU A 38 -15.50 35.08 19.28
N ASP A 39 -16.56 35.64 18.69
CA ASP A 39 -17.14 36.93 19.10
C ASP A 39 -18.12 36.81 20.28
N TRP A 40 -17.82 35.93 21.25
CA TRP A 40 -18.70 35.63 22.38
C TRP A 40 -18.04 35.90 23.73
N SER A 41 -18.85 36.38 24.68
CA SER A 41 -18.39 36.63 26.05
C SER A 41 -17.97 35.34 26.77
N SER A 42 -17.11 35.47 27.79
CA SER A 42 -16.66 34.32 28.60
C SER A 42 -17.83 33.61 29.29
N ALA A 43 -18.90 34.34 29.64
CA ALA A 43 -20.12 33.77 30.18
C ALA A 43 -20.86 32.89 29.16
N THR A 44 -20.99 33.38 27.92
CA THR A 44 -21.59 32.62 26.81
C THR A 44 -20.79 31.36 26.52
N ILE A 45 -19.47 31.47 26.38
CA ILE A 45 -18.60 30.30 26.13
C ILE A 45 -18.67 29.31 27.30
N ARG A 46 -18.71 29.79 28.56
CA ARG A 46 -18.87 28.91 29.73
C ARG A 46 -20.19 28.13 29.68
N ALA A 47 -21.29 28.75 29.23
CA ALA A 47 -22.58 28.09 29.08
C ALA A 47 -22.54 27.01 27.99
N GLU A 48 -21.94 27.31 26.83
CA GLU A 48 -21.79 26.33 25.75
C GLU A 48 -20.88 25.16 26.15
N LEU A 49 -19.78 25.42 26.85
CA LEU A 49 -18.92 24.37 27.41
C LEU A 49 -19.68 23.48 28.40
N GLY A 50 -20.61 24.03 29.18
CA GLY A 50 -21.47 23.23 30.06
C GLY A 50 -22.47 22.37 29.28
N SER A 51 -22.99 22.86 28.15
CA SER A 51 -23.82 22.06 27.25
C SER A 51 -23.04 20.95 26.55
N LEU A 52 -21.82 21.24 26.08
CA LEU A 52 -20.91 20.25 25.51
C LEU A 52 -20.49 19.19 26.53
N GLU A 53 -20.33 19.57 27.80
CA GLU A 53 -20.03 18.64 28.90
C GLU A 53 -21.21 17.71 29.18
N ARG A 54 -22.44 18.24 29.24
CA ARG A 54 -23.66 17.42 29.34
C ARG A 54 -23.86 16.50 28.14
N ALA A 55 -23.40 16.91 26.96
CA ALA A 55 -23.40 16.09 25.75
C ALA A 55 -22.26 15.05 25.70
N GLY A 56 -21.38 15.00 26.71
CA GLY A 56 -20.28 14.05 26.79
C GLY A 56 -19.11 14.31 25.83
N LEU A 57 -19.02 15.52 25.25
CA LEU A 57 -17.99 15.88 24.26
C LEU A 57 -16.74 16.52 24.90
N VAL A 58 -16.90 17.08 26.10
CA VAL A 58 -15.80 17.61 26.90
C VAL A 58 -16.03 17.19 28.36
N HIS A 59 -14.97 17.15 29.16
CA HIS A 59 -15.12 16.94 30.59
C HIS A 59 -14.19 17.86 31.37
N LYS A 60 -14.48 18.01 32.66
CA LYS A 60 -13.63 18.73 33.60
C LYS A 60 -12.77 17.73 34.40
N PRO A 61 -11.43 17.75 34.27
CA PRO A 61 -10.56 16.86 35.06
C PRO A 61 -10.64 17.12 36.57
N HIS A 62 -10.68 18.39 36.99
CA HIS A 62 -10.78 18.79 38.40
C HIS A 62 -11.75 19.97 38.56
N ALA A 63 -12.33 20.13 39.76
CA ALA A 63 -13.34 21.15 40.02
C ALA A 63 -12.91 22.61 39.73
N ALA A 64 -11.60 22.90 39.66
CA ALA A 64 -11.06 24.22 39.34
C ALA A 64 -10.43 24.34 37.93
N SER A 65 -10.35 23.25 37.16
CA SER A 65 -9.68 23.25 35.85
C SER A 65 -10.58 23.75 34.71
N GLY A 66 -9.96 24.07 33.57
CA GLY A 66 -10.67 24.14 32.29
C GLY A 66 -11.28 22.80 31.88
N ARG A 67 -11.82 22.74 30.65
CA ARG A 67 -12.35 21.51 30.06
C ARG A 67 -11.33 20.90 29.11
N VAL A 68 -11.38 19.58 28.95
CA VAL A 68 -10.60 18.83 27.96
C VAL A 68 -11.53 18.02 27.06
N PRO A 69 -11.16 17.75 25.80
CA PRO A 69 -11.99 16.92 24.92
C PRO A 69 -12.09 15.48 25.43
N THR A 70 -13.27 14.87 25.31
CA THR A 70 -13.44 13.42 25.45
C THR A 70 -13.10 12.71 24.13
N PRO A 71 -12.97 11.37 24.10
CA PRO A 71 -12.84 10.62 22.84
C PRO A 71 -13.93 10.96 21.82
N GLU A 72 -15.18 11.14 22.28
CA GLU A 72 -16.31 11.56 21.45
C GLU A 72 -16.13 12.99 20.93
N GLY A 73 -15.67 13.92 21.77
CA GLY A 73 -15.35 15.28 21.35
C GLY A 73 -14.26 15.34 20.28
N TRP A 74 -13.23 14.51 20.42
CA TRP A 74 -12.19 14.37 19.40
C TRP A 74 -12.73 13.86 18.08
N ARG A 75 -13.63 12.88 18.10
CA ARG A 75 -14.24 12.35 16.87
C ARG A 75 -15.05 13.41 16.13
N VAL A 76 -15.89 14.16 16.85
CA VAL A 76 -16.64 15.27 16.25
C VAL A 76 -15.71 16.34 15.67
N PHE A 77 -14.61 16.66 16.36
CA PHE A 77 -13.62 17.59 15.86
C PHE A 77 -12.94 17.10 14.57
N VAL A 78 -12.49 15.84 14.54
CA VAL A 78 -11.85 15.23 13.37
C VAL A 78 -12.80 15.17 12.18
N ASP A 79 -14.07 14.82 12.40
CA ASP A 79 -15.09 14.77 11.35
C ASP A 79 -15.37 16.14 10.72
N GLN A 80 -15.10 17.23 11.45
CA GLN A 80 -15.27 18.61 11.00
C GLN A 80 -13.99 19.22 10.40
N LEU A 81 -12.85 18.52 10.43
CA LEU A 81 -11.63 19.00 9.78
C LEU A 81 -11.80 18.98 8.26
N PRO A 82 -11.40 20.06 7.56
CA PRO A 82 -11.41 20.05 6.11
C PRO A 82 -10.47 18.96 5.60
N ARG A 83 -10.94 18.17 4.63
CA ARG A 83 -10.10 17.19 3.93
C ARG A 83 -9.12 17.96 3.05
N GLY A 84 -7.93 18.22 3.57
CA GLY A 84 -6.83 18.83 2.81
C GLY A 84 -6.13 17.80 1.92
N ALA A 85 -5.61 18.25 0.78
CA ALA A 85 -4.65 17.48 0.00
C ALA A 85 -3.28 17.49 0.70
N ALA A 86 -2.49 16.43 0.49
CA ALA A 86 -1.10 16.40 0.94
C ALA A 86 -0.32 17.55 0.27
N ARG A 87 0.62 18.16 1.01
CA ARG A 87 1.48 19.19 0.45
C ARG A 87 2.36 18.60 -0.66
N PRO A 88 2.71 19.36 -1.72
CA PRO A 88 3.50 18.86 -2.85
C PRO A 88 4.84 18.24 -2.46
N GLU A 89 5.47 18.76 -1.40
CA GLU A 89 6.71 18.25 -0.82
C GLU A 89 6.58 16.80 -0.33
N HIS A 90 5.47 16.44 0.33
CA HIS A 90 5.21 15.09 0.82
C HIS A 90 4.81 14.15 -0.31
N GLN A 91 4.14 14.68 -1.36
CA GLN A 91 3.74 13.91 -2.54
C GLN A 91 4.95 13.30 -3.26
N ARG A 92 6.01 14.10 -3.49
CA ARG A 92 7.23 13.65 -4.19
C ARG A 92 7.96 12.51 -3.47
N LEU A 93 8.01 12.56 -2.14
CA LEU A 93 8.62 11.52 -1.31
C LEU A 93 7.86 10.19 -1.39
N LEU A 94 6.53 10.24 -1.54
CA LEU A 94 5.69 9.05 -1.73
C LEU A 94 5.90 8.45 -3.13
N ASP A 95 5.97 9.28 -4.16
CA ASP A 95 6.14 8.82 -5.54
C ASP A 95 7.46 8.04 -5.75
N VAL A 96 8.56 8.49 -5.12
CA VAL A 96 9.88 7.82 -5.20
C VAL A 96 9.86 6.41 -4.60
N GLY A 97 9.03 6.15 -3.59
CA GLY A 97 8.93 4.84 -2.95
C GLY A 97 8.15 3.81 -3.76
N ILE A 98 7.19 4.26 -4.58
CA ILE A 98 6.18 3.41 -5.24
C ILE A 98 6.63 2.96 -6.64
N SER A 99 7.50 3.72 -7.31
CA SER A 99 7.89 3.47 -8.71
C SER A 99 8.69 2.18 -8.99
N ASP A 100 9.19 1.47 -7.98
CA ASP A 100 10.13 0.34 -8.19
C ASP A 100 9.45 -1.04 -8.19
N GLY A 101 8.13 -1.10 -7.96
CA GLY A 101 7.37 -2.36 -7.95
C GLY A 101 7.64 -3.28 -6.75
N ASP A 102 8.53 -2.92 -5.81
CA ASP A 102 8.65 -3.57 -4.50
C ASP A 102 7.69 -2.90 -3.48
N PRO A 103 6.56 -3.54 -3.13
CA PRO A 103 5.60 -2.99 -2.17
C PRO A 103 6.21 -2.76 -0.78
N ARG A 104 7.28 -3.50 -0.41
CA ARG A 104 7.97 -3.31 0.87
C ARG A 104 8.77 -2.01 0.87
N ARG A 105 9.39 -1.64 -0.26
CA ARG A 105 10.15 -0.39 -0.39
C ARG A 105 9.21 0.82 -0.35
N GLY A 106 8.09 0.74 -1.06
CA GLY A 106 7.04 1.76 -1.01
C GLY A 106 6.50 1.95 0.39
N LEU A 107 6.17 0.84 1.08
CA LEU A 107 5.65 0.93 2.45
C LEU A 107 6.66 1.53 3.43
N ARG A 108 7.96 1.19 3.32
CA ARG A 108 9.01 1.80 4.16
C ARG A 108 9.12 3.31 3.94
N ALA A 109 9.08 3.75 2.68
CA ALA A 109 9.11 5.18 2.36
C ALA A 109 7.87 5.89 2.94
N THR A 110 6.68 5.32 2.74
CA THR A 110 5.42 5.85 3.29
C THR A 110 5.43 5.93 4.81
N ALA A 111 5.86 4.85 5.49
CA ALA A 111 5.93 4.83 6.95
C ALA A 111 6.88 5.91 7.48
N ARG A 112 8.03 6.13 6.83
CA ARG A 112 8.97 7.18 7.22
C ARG A 112 8.36 8.57 7.08
N VAL A 113 7.75 8.88 5.92
CA VAL A 113 7.09 10.17 5.68
C VAL A 113 5.96 10.41 6.68
N LEU A 114 5.13 9.40 6.94
CA LEU A 114 4.04 9.51 7.91
C LEU A 114 4.56 9.72 9.33
N SER A 115 5.64 9.03 9.70
CA SER A 115 6.24 9.18 11.03
C SER A 115 6.80 10.59 11.24
N GLU A 116 7.52 11.11 10.24
CA GLU A 116 8.06 12.48 10.26
C GLU A 116 6.94 13.53 10.33
N LEU A 117 5.83 13.32 9.63
CA LEU A 117 4.71 14.27 9.61
C LEU A 117 3.83 14.24 10.84
N ALA A 118 3.50 13.04 11.31
CA ALA A 118 2.62 12.88 12.46
C ALA A 118 3.38 13.06 13.79
N GLY A 119 4.72 13.01 13.78
CA GLY A 119 5.52 12.96 14.99
C GLY A 119 5.28 11.68 15.81
N CYS A 120 4.76 10.63 15.16
CA CYS A 120 4.32 9.38 15.78
C CYS A 120 5.06 8.19 15.15
N VAL A 121 5.00 7.03 15.80
CA VAL A 121 5.45 5.76 15.21
C VAL A 121 4.45 5.35 14.12
N ALA A 122 4.93 5.18 12.89
CA ALA A 122 4.14 4.64 11.79
C ALA A 122 4.48 3.16 11.58
N ILE A 123 3.47 2.29 11.66
CA ILE A 123 3.61 0.85 11.41
C ILE A 123 2.82 0.52 10.15
N GLY A 124 3.49 -0.11 9.20
CA GLY A 124 2.88 -0.63 8.00
C GLY A 124 2.97 -2.15 7.97
N PHE A 125 1.88 -2.80 7.55
CA PHE A 125 1.87 -4.23 7.27
C PHE A 125 1.88 -4.44 5.76
N VAL A 126 2.86 -5.20 5.25
CA VAL A 126 2.75 -5.83 3.94
C VAL A 126 2.14 -7.19 4.19
N GLY A 127 0.92 -7.42 3.73
CA GLY A 127 0.36 -8.77 3.71
C GLY A 127 1.26 -9.69 2.89
N GLU A 128 1.25 -10.99 3.18
CA GLU A 128 1.76 -11.96 2.20
C GLU A 128 1.05 -11.66 0.88
N ALA A 129 1.82 -11.57 -0.21
CA ALA A 129 1.22 -11.51 -1.54
C ALA A 129 0.20 -12.63 -1.55
N ARG A 130 -1.10 -12.30 -1.70
CA ARG A 130 -2.10 -13.35 -1.80
C ARG A 130 -1.57 -14.30 -2.87
N PRO A 131 -1.53 -15.61 -2.63
CA PRO A 131 -1.15 -16.57 -3.65
C PRO A 131 -2.22 -16.49 -4.74
N GLY A 132 -2.08 -15.50 -5.63
CA GLY A 132 -3.01 -15.27 -6.71
C GLY A 132 -2.95 -16.49 -7.59
N VAL A 133 -4.12 -17.06 -7.86
CA VAL A 133 -4.25 -18.14 -8.81
C VAL A 133 -3.95 -17.57 -10.18
N ILE A 134 -2.99 -18.17 -10.88
CA ILE A 134 -2.63 -17.74 -12.23
C ILE A 134 -3.79 -18.10 -13.15
N ARG A 135 -4.43 -17.07 -13.69
CA ARG A 135 -5.51 -17.18 -14.67
C ARG A 135 -4.96 -17.40 -16.07
N ALA A 136 -3.88 -16.70 -16.42
CA ALA A 136 -3.29 -16.79 -17.75
C ALA A 136 -1.79 -16.50 -17.73
N VAL A 137 -1.08 -17.20 -18.61
CA VAL A 137 0.30 -16.92 -18.98
C VAL A 137 0.38 -16.78 -20.49
N GLU A 138 0.94 -15.67 -20.96
CA GLU A 138 1.15 -15.40 -22.37
C GLU A 138 2.60 -15.02 -22.66
N LEU A 139 3.13 -15.58 -23.75
CA LEU A 139 4.45 -15.30 -24.26
C LEU A 139 4.31 -14.56 -25.58
N LEU A 140 4.84 -13.34 -25.65
CA LEU A 140 4.87 -12.55 -26.87
C LEU A 140 6.33 -12.37 -27.31
N PRO A 141 6.70 -12.80 -28.53
CA PRO A 141 8.03 -12.54 -29.05
C PRO A 141 8.18 -11.03 -29.30
N LEU A 142 9.27 -10.43 -28.85
CA LEU A 142 9.59 -9.03 -29.14
C LEU A 142 10.46 -8.97 -30.40
N ALA A 143 10.03 -8.20 -31.39
CA ALA A 143 10.80 -7.96 -32.60
C ALA A 143 12.00 -7.05 -32.27
N GLY A 144 13.20 -7.46 -32.70
CA GLY A 144 14.43 -6.70 -32.50
C GLY A 144 15.42 -7.39 -31.55
N ALA A 145 16.36 -8.13 -32.14
CA ALA A 145 17.51 -8.69 -31.45
C ALA A 145 18.77 -8.48 -32.30
N GLY A 146 19.33 -7.27 -32.26
CA GLY A 146 20.65 -6.99 -32.83
C GLY A 146 21.82 -7.68 -32.11
N SER A 147 21.55 -8.63 -31.21
CA SER A 147 22.55 -9.25 -30.32
C SER A 147 22.56 -10.79 -30.29
N GLY A 148 21.78 -11.46 -31.15
CA GLY A 148 21.76 -12.93 -31.21
C GLY A 148 21.17 -13.62 -29.97
N ARG A 149 20.28 -12.93 -29.23
CA ARG A 149 19.43 -13.45 -28.16
C ARG A 149 17.98 -13.07 -28.41
N ALA A 150 17.05 -14.01 -28.27
CA ALA A 150 15.63 -13.69 -28.38
C ALA A 150 15.14 -13.00 -27.12
N ARG A 151 14.25 -12.01 -27.26
CA ARG A 151 13.54 -11.40 -26.13
C ARG A 151 12.08 -11.78 -26.21
N VAL A 152 11.53 -12.26 -25.10
CA VAL A 152 10.12 -12.63 -24.98
C VAL A 152 9.51 -11.86 -23.82
N LEU A 153 8.35 -11.27 -24.07
CA LEU A 153 7.53 -10.68 -23.03
C LEU A 153 6.67 -11.78 -22.41
N VAL A 154 6.81 -11.99 -21.11
CA VAL A 154 5.98 -12.89 -20.31
C VAL A 154 4.94 -12.05 -19.60
N MET A 155 3.68 -12.31 -19.88
CA MET A 155 2.54 -11.69 -19.21
C MET A 155 1.87 -12.72 -18.31
N LEU A 156 1.71 -12.38 -17.05
CA LEU A 156 0.99 -13.15 -16.03
C LEU A 156 -0.26 -12.38 -15.66
N ALA A 157 -1.42 -13.04 -15.70
CA ALA A 157 -2.67 -12.53 -15.16
C ALA A 157 -3.14 -13.43 -14.01
N LEU A 158 -3.54 -12.81 -12.91
CA LEU A 158 -4.06 -13.47 -11.72
C LEU A 158 -5.59 -13.32 -11.66
N GLU A 159 -6.26 -14.24 -10.97
CA GLU A 159 -7.72 -14.19 -10.79
C GLU A 159 -8.20 -12.98 -9.98
N ASP A 160 -7.34 -12.45 -9.10
CA ASP A 160 -7.63 -11.27 -8.28
C ASP A 160 -7.47 -9.93 -9.04
N GLY A 161 -7.25 -10.00 -10.36
CA GLY A 161 -7.04 -8.84 -11.21
C GLY A 161 -5.60 -8.33 -11.21
N GLY A 162 -4.70 -8.92 -10.42
CA GLY A 162 -3.27 -8.65 -10.49
C GLY A 162 -2.68 -9.08 -11.83
N SER A 163 -1.70 -8.33 -12.34
CA SER A 163 -0.93 -8.73 -13.51
C SER A 163 0.55 -8.41 -13.34
N SER A 164 1.39 -9.17 -14.02
CA SER A 164 2.83 -8.93 -14.05
C SER A 164 3.35 -9.11 -15.46
N VAL A 165 4.18 -8.18 -15.92
CA VAL A 165 4.79 -8.21 -17.24
C VAL A 165 6.30 -8.17 -17.06
N ARG A 166 7.00 -9.16 -17.59
CA ARG A 166 8.45 -9.27 -17.50
C ARG A 166 9.05 -9.65 -18.84
N THR A 167 10.17 -9.04 -19.20
CA THR A 167 10.94 -9.41 -20.38
C THR A 167 12.00 -10.43 -20.00
N VAL A 168 12.04 -11.55 -20.72
CA VAL A 168 13.02 -12.63 -20.53
C VAL A 168 13.85 -12.77 -21.80
N GLU A 169 15.15 -12.99 -21.62
CA GLU A 169 16.06 -13.33 -22.72
C GLU A 169 16.15 -14.85 -22.87
N LEU A 170 15.95 -15.34 -24.09
CA LEU A 170 16.08 -16.75 -24.45
C LEU A 170 17.37 -16.98 -25.24
N ASP A 171 17.99 -18.12 -24.94
CA ASP A 171 19.26 -18.54 -25.53
C ASP A 171 19.10 -18.97 -26.99
N ARG A 172 20.22 -19.07 -27.72
CA ARG A 172 20.26 -19.39 -29.16
C ARG A 172 19.63 -20.72 -29.53
N ALA A 173 19.55 -21.67 -28.60
CA ALA A 173 18.94 -22.99 -28.83
C ALA A 173 17.45 -22.91 -29.25
N VAL A 174 16.78 -21.79 -28.95
CA VAL A 174 15.36 -21.57 -29.27
C VAL A 174 15.18 -20.74 -30.57
N LEU A 175 16.29 -20.31 -31.17
CA LEU A 175 16.33 -19.53 -32.39
C LEU A 175 16.42 -20.44 -33.63
N ASP A 176 15.88 -19.96 -34.75
CA ASP A 176 16.17 -20.50 -36.07
C ASP A 176 17.50 -19.97 -36.61
N ASP A 177 17.90 -20.46 -37.78
CA ASP A 177 19.17 -20.09 -38.42
C ASP A 177 19.21 -18.59 -38.82
N ALA A 178 18.05 -17.92 -38.84
CA ALA A 178 17.91 -16.49 -39.08
C ALA A 178 17.89 -15.66 -37.77
N GLY A 179 18.09 -16.29 -36.61
CA GLY A 179 18.09 -15.63 -35.31
C GLY A 179 16.69 -15.23 -34.80
N GLN A 180 15.62 -15.75 -35.40
CA GLN A 180 14.24 -15.55 -34.97
C GLN A 180 13.75 -16.71 -34.10
N LEU A 181 12.77 -16.45 -33.23
CA LEU A 181 12.17 -17.51 -32.42
C LEU A 181 11.45 -18.52 -33.32
N ARG A 182 11.82 -19.80 -33.21
CA ARG A 182 11.09 -20.89 -33.88
C ARG A 182 9.65 -20.88 -33.34
N ARG A 183 8.66 -20.52 -34.17
CA ARG A 183 7.24 -20.42 -33.76
C ARG A 183 6.75 -21.66 -32.99
N GLY A 184 7.06 -22.85 -33.49
CA GLY A 184 6.67 -24.12 -32.83
C GLY A 184 7.35 -24.37 -31.49
N GLN A 185 8.54 -23.81 -31.22
CA GLN A 185 9.18 -23.92 -29.91
C GLN A 185 8.54 -22.97 -28.89
N LEU A 186 8.24 -21.73 -29.29
CA LEU A 186 7.56 -20.77 -28.42
C LEU A 186 6.17 -21.25 -28.04
N GLU A 187 5.41 -21.81 -28.99
CA GLU A 187 4.10 -22.41 -28.74
C GLU A 187 4.19 -23.58 -27.77
N ARG A 188 5.20 -24.45 -27.92
CA ARG A 188 5.46 -25.56 -26.98
C ARG A 188 5.79 -25.07 -25.56
N ILE A 189 6.67 -24.07 -25.43
CA ILE A 189 7.04 -23.49 -24.14
C ILE A 189 5.81 -22.83 -23.49
N SER A 190 5.05 -22.08 -24.27
CA SER A 190 3.81 -21.44 -23.82
C SER A 190 2.78 -22.47 -23.34
N GLY A 191 2.59 -23.56 -24.09
CA GLY A 191 1.71 -24.67 -23.71
C GLY A 191 2.13 -25.33 -22.40
N ALA A 192 3.41 -25.70 -22.27
CA ALA A 192 3.94 -26.32 -21.06
C ALA A 192 3.83 -25.40 -19.83
N LEU A 193 4.14 -24.10 -19.99
CA LEU A 193 3.97 -23.13 -18.90
C LEU A 193 2.50 -23.02 -18.49
N ARG A 194 1.56 -22.94 -19.45
CA ARG A 194 0.14 -22.86 -19.13
C ARG A 194 -0.33 -24.09 -18.36
N GLU A 195 0.05 -25.28 -18.79
CA GLU A 195 -0.32 -26.54 -18.14
C GLU A 195 0.22 -26.63 -16.70
N LEU A 196 1.45 -26.14 -16.47
CA LEU A 196 2.09 -26.20 -15.16
C LEU A 196 1.65 -25.09 -14.20
N THR A 197 1.14 -23.97 -14.71
CA THR A 197 0.93 -22.75 -13.91
C THR A 197 -0.51 -22.29 -13.81
N VAL A 198 -1.34 -22.47 -14.84
CA VAL A 198 -2.74 -22.00 -14.83
C VAL A 198 -3.55 -22.79 -13.80
N GLY A 199 -4.37 -22.08 -13.02
CA GLY A 199 -5.17 -22.66 -11.94
C GLY A 199 -4.38 -22.97 -10.66
N ARG A 200 -3.08 -22.60 -10.60
CA ARG A 200 -2.24 -22.77 -9.41
C ARG A 200 -1.79 -21.42 -8.87
N SER A 201 -1.38 -21.40 -7.61
CA SER A 201 -0.72 -20.22 -7.06
C SER A 201 0.66 -20.00 -7.69
N LEU A 202 1.17 -18.78 -7.59
CA LEU A 202 2.55 -18.47 -7.99
C LEU A 202 3.59 -19.32 -7.24
N ASP A 203 3.36 -19.65 -5.97
CA ASP A 203 4.32 -20.42 -5.19
C ASP A 203 4.30 -21.91 -5.56
N ASP A 204 3.10 -22.50 -5.70
CA ASP A 204 2.95 -23.88 -6.18
C ASP A 204 3.53 -24.06 -7.59
N SER A 205 3.28 -23.09 -8.46
CA SER A 205 3.85 -23.05 -9.81
C SER A 205 5.38 -22.99 -9.78
N ARG A 206 5.94 -22.21 -8.85
CA ARG A 206 7.39 -22.09 -8.67
C ARG A 206 8.01 -23.39 -8.15
N VAL A 207 7.34 -24.07 -7.23
CA VAL A 207 7.76 -25.40 -6.73
C VAL A 207 7.74 -26.42 -7.87
N ALA A 208 6.62 -26.53 -8.58
CA ALA A 208 6.47 -27.48 -9.69
C ALA A 208 7.50 -27.26 -10.82
N LEU A 209 7.76 -26.00 -11.19
CA LEU A 209 8.78 -25.69 -12.21
C LEU A 209 10.19 -26.07 -11.76
N ARG A 210 10.52 -25.89 -10.48
CA ARG A 210 11.84 -26.28 -9.93
C ARG A 210 12.01 -27.80 -9.92
N GLU A 211 10.98 -28.53 -9.51
CA GLU A 211 10.99 -30.00 -9.52
C GLU A 211 11.17 -30.54 -10.94
N LEU A 212 10.47 -29.96 -11.92
CA LEU A 212 10.60 -30.36 -13.31
C LEU A 212 12.01 -30.08 -13.86
N LEU A 213 12.61 -28.93 -13.55
CA LEU A 213 13.98 -28.62 -13.93
C LEU A 213 14.99 -29.60 -13.31
N ALA A 214 14.82 -29.93 -12.03
CA ALA A 214 15.67 -30.90 -11.34
C ALA A 214 15.56 -32.30 -11.96
N ALA A 215 14.34 -32.76 -12.26
CA ALA A 215 14.10 -34.06 -12.89
C ALA A 215 14.70 -34.14 -14.31
N GLN A 216 14.68 -33.04 -15.08
CA GLN A 216 15.32 -33.00 -16.39
C GLN A 216 16.85 -33.04 -16.29
N GLN A 217 17.44 -32.32 -15.33
CA GLN A 217 18.87 -32.37 -15.07
C GLN A 217 19.33 -33.79 -14.73
N GLU A 218 18.62 -34.48 -13.83
CA GLU A 218 18.97 -35.85 -13.45
C GLU A 218 18.91 -36.83 -14.64
N ARG A 219 17.94 -36.67 -15.54
CA ARG A 219 17.83 -37.49 -16.76
C ARG A 219 18.97 -37.24 -17.73
N VAL A 220 19.38 -35.98 -17.90
CA VAL A 220 20.54 -35.62 -18.72
C VAL A 220 21.81 -36.21 -18.12
N ASP A 221 22.05 -36.00 -16.83
CA ASP A 221 23.23 -36.52 -16.13
C ASP A 221 23.34 -38.04 -16.24
N ARG A 222 22.21 -38.75 -16.10
CA ARG A 222 22.14 -40.20 -16.27
C ARG A 222 22.47 -40.63 -17.70
N SER A 223 21.91 -39.93 -18.69
CA SER A 223 22.14 -40.25 -20.11
C SER A 223 23.60 -40.01 -20.51
N VAL A 224 24.22 -38.95 -19.99
CA VAL A 224 25.66 -38.66 -20.19
C VAL A 224 26.52 -39.72 -19.51
N ALA A 225 26.19 -40.10 -18.27
CA ALA A 225 26.93 -41.16 -17.56
C ALA A 225 26.84 -42.53 -18.25
N GLU A 226 25.70 -42.84 -18.88
CA GLU A 226 25.52 -44.06 -19.66
C GLU A 226 26.28 -44.03 -20.99
N ALA A 227 26.28 -42.88 -21.69
CA ALA A 227 27.08 -42.69 -22.90
C ALA A 227 28.59 -42.80 -22.64
N LEU A 228 29.07 -42.26 -21.51
CA LEU A 228 30.48 -42.37 -21.07
C LEU A 228 30.89 -43.79 -20.65
N ARG A 229 29.95 -44.71 -20.41
CA ARG A 229 30.24 -46.11 -20.09
C ARG A 229 30.46 -46.99 -21.33
N ILE A 230 30.01 -46.52 -22.50
CA ILE A 230 30.04 -47.30 -23.76
C ILE A 230 31.27 -46.94 -24.62
N GLY A 231 31.92 -45.80 -24.35
CA GLY A 231 33.22 -45.40 -24.94
C GLY A 231 34.38 -45.71 -24.00
#